data_AF-A0A7V7BPB0-F1
#
_entry.id   AF-A0A7V7BPB0-F1
#
_cell.length_a   1.000
_cell.length_b   1.000
_cell.length_c   1.000
_cell.angle_alpha   90.00
_cell.angle_beta   90.00
_cell.angle_gamma   90.00
#
_symmetry.space_group_name_H-M   'P 1'
#
loop_
_entity.id
_entity.type
_entity.pdbx_description
1 polymer ?
#
loop_
_entity_poly.entity_id
_entity_poly.type
_entity_poly.pdbx_seq_one_letter_code
_entity_poly.pdbx_strand_id
1 'polypeptide(L)' 'MNLFLKHEVKENDGRYEAILFLNKKNVDHLNENVFHLAIKKEALSYVKSKFTSVPIEVVRIMIGSFLYFSFAVNIKRDV' A
#
# COMPACT_ATOMS: atom_id res chain seq x y z
N MET A 1 3.76 -3.53 -14.04
CA MET A 1 2.89 -2.34 -14.20
C MET A 1 3.14 -1.44 -12.99
N ASN A 2 3.57 -0.19 -13.15
CA ASN A 2 3.92 0.64 -11.99
C ASN A 2 2.63 1.24 -11.40
N LEU A 3 1.98 0.51 -10.49
CA LEU A 3 0.67 0.88 -9.95
C LEU A 3 0.74 2.11 -9.05
N PHE A 4 1.86 2.27 -8.32
CA PHE A 4 2.10 3.33 -7.36
C PHE A 4 3.04 4.39 -7.95
N LEU A 5 2.63 5.66 -7.89
CA LEU A 5 3.41 6.81 -8.36
C LEU A 5 4.49 7.22 -7.36
N LYS A 6 4.15 7.18 -6.08
CA LYS A 6 5.03 7.54 -4.98
C LYS A 6 4.66 6.75 -3.73
N HIS A 7 5.57 6.72 -2.79
CA HIS A 7 5.36 6.15 -1.47
C HIS A 7 5.95 7.06 -0.40
N GLU A 8 5.40 6.97 0.80
CA GLU A 8 5.92 7.60 2.01
C GLU A 8 5.87 6.55 3.13
N VAL A 9 6.80 6.62 4.08
CA VAL A 9 6.77 5.81 5.30
C VAL A 9 6.63 6.76 6.48
N LYS A 10 5.70 6.46 7.38
CA LYS A 10 5.51 7.21 8.61
C LYS A 10 5.58 6.27 9.80
N GLU A 11 6.27 6.70 10.85
CA GLU A 11 6.17 6.08 12.15
C GLU A 11 5.10 6.83 12.96
N ASN A 12 4.17 6.09 13.55
CA ASN A 12 3.11 6.64 14.38
C ASN A 12 2.89 5.72 15.59
N ASP A 13 3.10 6.24 16.80
CA ASP A 13 3.02 5.49 18.06
C ASP A 13 3.79 4.15 18.05
N GLY A 14 5.01 4.17 17.49
CA GLY A 14 5.87 2.99 17.38
C GLY A 14 5.45 1.98 16.31
N ARG A 15 4.44 2.31 15.48
CA ARG A 15 4.01 1.51 14.34
C ARG A 15 4.45 2.14 13.03
N TYR A 16 4.92 1.33 12.10
CA TYR A 16 5.30 1.82 10.78
C TYR A 16 4.17 1.66 9.77
N GLU A 17 3.83 2.76 9.11
CA GLU A 17 2.80 2.82 8.10
C GLU A 17 3.42 3.18 6.74
N ALA A 18 3.10 2.40 5.70
CA ALA A 18 3.43 2.73 4.33
C ALA A 18 2.23 3.41 3.66
N ILE A 19 2.44 4.61 3.13
CA ILE A 19 1.45 5.36 2.37
C ILE A 19 1.80 5.25 0.90
N LEU A 20 0.98 4.54 0.12
CA LEU A 20 1.18 4.30 -1.30
C LEU A 20 0.18 5.12 -2.11
N PHE A 21 0.66 5.83 -3.12
CA PHE A 21 -0.17 6.70 -3.93
C PHE A 21 -0.44 6.07 -5.30
N LEU A 22 -1.70 5.77 -5.58
CA LEU A 22 -2.13 5.20 -6.84
C LEU A 22 -2.05 6.23 -7.97
N ASN A 23 -1.68 5.73 -9.15
CA ASN A 23 -1.91 6.48 -10.38
C ASN A 23 -3.40 6.45 -10.73
N LYS A 24 -4.05 7.62 -10.74
CA LYS A 24 -5.48 7.77 -11.10
C LYS A 24 -5.85 7.10 -12.43
N LYS A 25 -4.94 7.14 -13.41
CA LYS A 25 -5.14 6.51 -14.73
C LYS A 25 -5.36 4.99 -14.65
N ASN A 26 -4.91 4.34 -13.58
CA ASN A 26 -5.09 2.90 -13.37
C ASN A 26 -6.44 2.56 -12.70
N VAL A 27 -7.19 3.56 -12.23
CA VAL A 27 -8.43 3.41 -11.45
C VAL A 27 -9.67 3.46 -12.36
N ASP A 28 -9.63 4.25 -13.43
CA ASP A 28 -10.81 4.63 -14.24
C ASP A 28 -11.45 3.50 -15.07
N HIS A 29 -10.92 2.27 -15.03
CA HIS A 29 -11.30 1.19 -15.96
C HIS A 29 -11.66 -0.16 -15.34
N LEU A 30 -11.80 -0.28 -14.01
CA LEU A 30 -11.97 -1.59 -13.37
C LEU A 30 -13.13 -1.63 -12.37
N ASN A 31 -13.82 -2.77 -12.36
CA ASN A 31 -14.83 -3.11 -11.36
C ASN A 31 -14.20 -3.01 -9.95
N GLU A 32 -14.77 -2.17 -9.09
CA GLU A 32 -14.18 -1.76 -7.80
C GLU A 32 -13.73 -2.93 -6.92
N ASN A 33 -14.50 -4.02 -6.88
CA ASN A 33 -14.19 -5.18 -6.02
C ASN A 33 -12.98 -5.97 -6.51
N VAL A 34 -12.88 -6.19 -7.82
CA VAL A 34 -11.73 -6.88 -8.44
C VAL A 34 -10.48 -6.01 -8.33
N PHE A 35 -10.66 -4.70 -8.51
CA PHE A 35 -9.59 -3.72 -8.41
C PHE A 35 -9.02 -3.61 -7.00
N HIS A 36 -9.86 -3.61 -5.96
CA HIS A 36 -9.42 -3.56 -4.57
C HIS A 36 -8.49 -4.72 -4.20
N LEU A 37 -8.88 -5.96 -4.56
CA LEU A 37 -8.06 -7.15 -4.29
C LEU A 37 -6.73 -7.11 -5.04
N ALA A 38 -6.75 -6.66 -6.30
CA ALA A 38 -5.53 -6.49 -7.11
C ALA A 38 -4.58 -5.45 -6.50
N ILE A 39 -5.08 -4.27 -6.11
CA ILE A 39 -4.30 -3.23 -5.44
C ILE A 39 -3.69 -3.77 -4.15
N LYS A 40 -4.48 -4.46 -3.32
CA LYS A 40 -4.00 -5.00 -2.04
C LYS A 40 -2.85 -5.98 -2.24
N LYS A 41 -2.96 -6.88 -3.22
CA LYS A 41 -1.89 -7.84 -3.55
C LYS A 41 -0.63 -7.15 -4.04
N GLU A 42 -0.77 -6.17 -4.94
CA GLU A 42 0.37 -5.41 -5.47
C GLU A 42 1.03 -4.56 -4.38
N ALA A 43 0.24 -3.92 -3.52
CA ALA A 43 0.71 -3.14 -2.39
C ALA A 43 1.53 -3.98 -1.40
N LEU A 44 1.07 -5.20 -1.10
CA LEU A 44 1.83 -6.16 -0.27
C LEU A 44 3.17 -6.52 -0.91
N SER A 45 3.18 -6.84 -2.21
CA SER A 45 4.41 -7.17 -2.94
C SER A 45 5.38 -5.98 -2.97
N TYR A 46 4.85 -4.78 -3.21
CA TYR A 46 5.61 -3.54 -3.24
C TYR A 46 6.26 -3.25 -1.89
N VAL A 47 5.49 -3.36 -0.80
CA VAL A 47 5.99 -3.11 0.55
C VAL A 47 7.06 -4.12 0.95
N LYS A 48 6.83 -5.42 0.68
CA LYS A 48 7.81 -6.47 0.96
C LYS A 48 9.12 -6.29 0.20
N SER A 49 9.07 -5.78 -1.02
CA SER A 49 10.27 -5.59 -1.86
C SER A 49 11.00 -4.27 -1.58
N LYS A 50 10.28 -3.18 -1.27
CA LYS A 50 10.88 -1.86 -1.04
C LYS A 50 11.27 -1.60 0.40
N PHE A 51 10.55 -2.17 1.36
CA PHE A 51 10.72 -1.89 2.78
C PHE A 51 11.15 -3.16 3.54
N THR A 52 12.19 -3.84 3.05
CA THR A 52 12.69 -5.09 3.63
C THR A 52 13.17 -4.96 5.08
N SER A 53 13.65 -3.77 5.46
CA SER A 53 14.21 -3.49 6.78
C SER A 53 13.28 -2.67 7.68
N VAL A 54 12.11 -2.28 7.18
CA VAL A 54 11.13 -1.50 7.95
C VAL A 54 9.94 -2.42 8.27
N PRO A 55 9.56 -2.57 9.55
CA PRO A 55 8.45 -3.43 9.92
C PRO A 55 7.12 -2.73 9.64
N ILE A 56 6.77 -2.57 8.37
CA ILE A 56 5.48 -1.97 7.98
C ILE A 56 4.37 -2.85 8.57
N GLU A 57 3.47 -2.23 9.32
CA GLU A 57 2.31 -2.85 9.98
C GLU A 57 0.99 -2.44 9.34
N VAL A 58 0.96 -1.26 8.72
CA VAL A 58 -0.24 -0.72 8.04
C VAL A 58 0.15 -0.22 6.66
N VAL A 59 -0.68 -0.52 5.67
CA VAL A 59 -0.57 0.05 4.34
C VAL A 59 -1.79 0.91 4.07
N ARG A 60 -1.56 2.17 3.70
CA ARG A 60 -2.57 3.14 3.30
C ARG A 60 -2.47 3.38 1.81
N ILE A 61 -3.60 3.26 1.12
CA ILE A 61 -3.72 3.50 -0.32
C ILE A 61 -4.37 4.85 -0.53
N MET A 62 -3.65 5.76 -1.18
CA MET A 62 -4.11 7.12 -1.50
C MET A 62 -4.42 7.25 -2.99
N ILE A 63 -5.49 7.98 -3.32
CA ILE A 63 -5.79 8.44 -4.68
C ILE A 63 -5.71 9.97 -4.67
N GLY A 64 -4.63 10.52 -5.22
CA GLY A 64 -4.31 11.94 -5.02
C GLY A 64 -4.09 12.24 -3.52
N SER A 65 -4.90 13.14 -2.95
CA SER A 65 -4.82 13.50 -1.52
C SER A 65 -5.81 12.73 -0.63
N PHE A 66 -6.64 11.85 -1.19
CA PHE A 66 -7.69 11.15 -0.46
C PHE A 66 -7.26 9.73 -0.10
N LEU A 67 -7.55 9.31 1.14
CA LEU A 67 -7.43 7.92 1.55
C LEU A 67 -8.53 7.10 0.87
N TYR A 68 -8.13 6.15 0.04
CA TYR A 68 -9.06 5.22 -0.61
C TYR A 68 -9.39 4.04 0.31
N PHE A 69 -8.37 3.34 0.80
CA PHE A 69 -8.52 2.36 1.87
C PHE A 69 -7.19 2.10 2.58
N SER A 70 -7.24 1.42 3.71
CA SER A 70 -6.06 0.94 4.44
C SER A 70 -6.25 -0.48 4.93
N PHE A 71 -5.16 -1.21 5.12
CA PHE A 71 -5.20 -2.55 5.68
C PHE A 71 -3.95 -2.83 6.52
N ALA A 72 -4.14 -3.60 7.58
CA ALA A 72 -3.03 -4.13 8.37
C ALA A 72 -2.31 -5.21 7.57
N VAL A 73 -0.99 -5.22 7.68
CA VAL A 73 -0.15 -6.26 7.09
C VAL A 73 0.39 -7.13 8.21
N ASN A 74 0.09 -8.43 8.12
CA ASN A 74 0.73 -9.41 8.99
C ASN A 74 2.01 -9.87 8.30
N ILE A 75 3.01 -8.99 8.26
CA ILE A 75 4.36 -9.39 7.89
C ILE A 75 4.91 -10.07 9.13
N LYS A 76 4.72 -11.40 9.22
CA LYS A 76 5.43 -12.19 10.21
C LYS A 76 6.91 -11.82 10.10
N ARG A 77 7.49 -11.30 11.18
CA ARG A 77 8.94 -11.36 11.35
C ARG A 77 9.24 -12.85 11.39
N ASP A 78 9.72 -13.42 10.29
CA ASP A 78 10.47 -14.66 10.37
C ASP A 78 11.69 -14.31 11.24
N VAL A 79 11.60 -14.67 12.51
CA VAL A 79 12.69 -14.61 13.49
C VAL A 79 13.50 -15.88 13.35
#